data_AF-A0A1I0NPT7-F1
#
_entry.id   AF-A0A1I0NPT7-F1
#
_cell.length_a   1.000
_cell.length_b   1.000
_cell.length_c   1.000
_cell.angle_alpha   90.00
_cell.angle_beta   90.00
_cell.angle_gamma   90.00
#
_symmetry.space_group_name_H-M   'P 1'
#
loop_
_entity.id
_entity.type
_entity.pdbx_description
1 polymer ?
#
loop_
_entity_poly.entity_id
_entity_poly.type
_entity_poly.pdbx_seq_one_letter_code
_entity_poly.pdbx_strand_id
1 'polypeptide(L)'
;MAHDAPPFVGRRWHDMGGELAGPVPQEDHDFALWEKRVDALMILCSGKGYFTVDGLRRVLEDMGEDAFETMSYYERWIASINQNLIEAGAYTTAELGAKMTEVKARGTTYGEATDE
;
A
#
# COMPACT_ATOMS: atom_id res chain seq x y z
N MET A 1 -32.88 -5.88 -21.57
CA MET A 1 -31.65 -5.07 -21.66
C MET A 1 -30.59 -5.83 -20.88
N ALA A 2 -29.76 -6.61 -21.58
CA ALA A 2 -28.67 -7.36 -20.96
C ALA A 2 -27.47 -6.42 -20.84
N HIS A 3 -26.88 -6.36 -19.64
CA HIS A 3 -25.76 -5.50 -19.33
C HIS A 3 -24.50 -5.98 -20.06
N ASP A 4 -23.88 -5.07 -20.79
CA ASP A 4 -22.61 -5.20 -21.52
C ASP A 4 -21.43 -5.18 -20.53
N ALA A 5 -21.44 -6.08 -19.54
CA ALA A 5 -20.32 -6.25 -18.63
C ALA A 5 -19.25 -7.10 -19.33
N PRO A 6 -18.00 -6.63 -19.48
CA PRO A 6 -16.95 -7.42 -20.09
C PRO A 6 -16.74 -8.73 -19.31
N PRO A 7 -16.43 -9.85 -19.98
CA PRO A 7 -16.24 -11.14 -19.33
C PRO A 7 -15.12 -11.06 -18.30
N PHE A 8 -15.36 -11.60 -17.10
CA PHE A 8 -14.33 -11.73 -16.07
C PHE A 8 -13.28 -12.75 -16.52
N VAL A 9 -12.10 -12.28 -16.90
CA VAL A 9 -11.00 -13.12 -17.43
C VAL A 9 -10.13 -13.71 -16.30
N GLY A 10 -10.44 -13.43 -15.03
CA GLY A 10 -9.70 -13.95 -13.86
C GLY A 10 -8.31 -13.34 -13.63
N ARG A 11 -7.81 -12.55 -14.58
CA ARG A 11 -6.51 -11.90 -14.52
C ARG A 11 -6.59 -10.58 -13.74
N ARG A 12 -5.70 -10.41 -12.77
CA ARG A 12 -5.52 -9.18 -11.99
C ARG A 12 -4.30 -8.41 -12.47
N TRP A 13 -4.21 -7.13 -12.11
CA TRP A 13 -3.17 -6.25 -12.66
C TRP A 13 -1.74 -6.71 -12.34
N HIS A 14 -1.50 -7.33 -11.18
CA HIS A 14 -0.19 -7.86 -10.84
C HIS A 14 0.28 -9.03 -11.74
N ASP A 15 -0.63 -9.68 -12.45
CA ASP A 15 -0.34 -10.86 -13.28
C ASP A 15 0.12 -10.45 -14.69
N MET A 16 1.26 -9.77 -14.77
CA MET A 16 1.84 -9.25 -16.04
C MET A 16 2.83 -10.23 -16.69
N GLY A 17 2.94 -11.45 -16.16
CA GLY A 17 3.91 -12.44 -16.63
C GLY A 17 3.70 -12.79 -18.10
N GLY A 18 4.72 -12.57 -18.93
CA GLY A 18 4.70 -12.89 -20.36
C GLY A 18 4.22 -11.75 -21.26
N GLU A 19 3.88 -10.58 -20.71
CA GLU A 19 3.59 -9.39 -21.51
C GLU A 19 4.85 -8.69 -22.02
N LEU A 20 4.68 -7.94 -23.11
CA LEU A 20 5.74 -7.07 -23.62
C LEU A 20 5.90 -5.87 -22.69
N ALA A 21 7.14 -5.61 -22.29
CA ALA A 21 7.52 -4.43 -21.52
C ALA A 21 8.68 -3.68 -22.20
N GLY A 22 8.89 -2.44 -21.80
CA GLY A 22 10.06 -1.67 -22.20
C GLY A 22 11.36 -2.17 -21.54
N PRO A 23 12.50 -1.54 -21.85
CA PRO A 23 13.75 -1.79 -21.15
C PRO A 23 13.60 -1.61 -19.63
N VAL A 24 14.33 -2.42 -18.86
CA VAL A 24 14.35 -2.31 -17.40
C VAL A 24 15.17 -1.08 -16.98
N PRO A 25 14.59 -0.13 -16.22
CA PRO A 25 15.35 0.98 -15.63
C PRO A 25 16.52 0.46 -14.78
N GLN A 26 17.69 1.09 -14.85
CA GLN A 26 18.93 0.62 -14.20
C GLN A 26 19.38 1.55 -13.07
N GLU A 27 18.64 2.63 -12.82
CA GLU A 27 18.91 3.56 -11.73
C GLU A 27 18.68 2.90 -10.36
N ASP A 28 19.57 3.24 -9.43
CA ASP A 28 19.39 2.90 -8.02
C ASP A 28 18.29 3.77 -7.40
N HIS A 29 17.58 3.20 -6.42
CA HIS A 29 16.59 3.92 -5.62
C HIS A 29 17.17 4.26 -4.24
N ASP A 30 17.32 5.54 -3.95
CA ASP A 30 17.69 6.00 -2.60
C ASP A 30 16.44 6.05 -1.71
N PHE A 31 16.32 5.07 -0.82
CA PHE A 31 15.15 4.94 0.04
C PHE A 31 15.03 6.10 1.03
N ALA A 32 13.90 6.81 0.96
CA ALA A 32 13.51 7.77 1.96
C ALA A 32 13.27 7.08 3.32
N LEU A 33 13.40 7.84 4.42
CA LEU A 33 13.22 7.29 5.76
C LEU A 33 11.82 6.68 5.97
N TRP A 34 10.79 7.26 5.37
CA TRP A 34 9.43 6.75 5.50
C TRP A 34 9.25 5.38 4.83
N GLU A 35 9.92 5.14 3.69
CA GLU A 35 9.89 3.85 3.00
C GLU A 35 10.49 2.75 3.87
N LYS A 36 11.62 3.05 4.53
CA LYS A 36 12.25 2.15 5.51
C LYS A 36 11.31 1.87 6.70
N ARG A 37 10.52 2.85 7.11
CA ARG A 37 9.50 2.66 8.17
C ARG A 37 8.34 1.79 7.70
N VAL A 38 7.92 1.88 6.43
CA VAL A 38 6.90 0.99 5.86
C VAL A 38 7.35 -0.46 5.89
N ASP A 39 8.60 -0.73 5.51
CA ASP A 39 9.18 -2.08 5.61
C ASP A 39 9.21 -2.58 7.06
N ALA A 40 9.66 -1.73 7.99
CA ALA A 40 9.65 -2.07 9.42
C ALA A 40 8.23 -2.37 9.95
N LEU A 41 7.21 -1.61 9.51
CA LEU A 41 5.81 -1.87 9.86
C LEU A 41 5.33 -3.21 9.31
N MET A 42 5.71 -3.59 8.08
CA MET A 42 5.38 -4.89 7.52
C MET A 42 5.91 -6.02 8.43
N ILE A 43 7.17 -5.94 8.84
CA ILE A 43 7.80 -6.94 9.72
C ILE A 43 7.14 -6.99 11.10
N LEU A 44 6.93 -5.82 11.73
CA LEU A 44 6.36 -5.74 13.07
C LEU A 44 4.91 -6.19 13.13
N CYS A 45 4.08 -5.78 12.17
CA CYS A 45 2.66 -6.11 12.15
C CYS A 45 2.43 -7.58 11.80
N SER A 46 3.18 -8.13 10.85
CA SER A 46 3.13 -9.57 10.55
C SER A 46 3.63 -10.43 11.71
N GLY A 47 4.74 -10.04 12.35
CA GLY A 47 5.26 -10.72 13.55
C GLY A 47 4.31 -10.70 14.75
N LYS A 48 3.45 -9.68 14.85
CA LYS A 48 2.37 -9.60 15.85
C LYS A 48 1.12 -10.38 15.47
N GLY A 49 1.06 -10.95 14.27
CA GLY A 49 -0.07 -11.74 13.79
C GLY A 49 -1.26 -10.92 13.28
N TYR A 50 -1.08 -9.62 12.96
CA TYR A 50 -2.16 -8.83 12.37
C TYR A 50 -2.50 -9.28 10.95
N PHE A 51 -1.50 -9.72 10.19
CA PHE A 51 -1.67 -10.28 8.85
C PHE A 51 -0.50 -11.20 8.48
N THR A 52 -0.68 -12.00 7.43
CA THR A 52 0.39 -12.79 6.81
C THR A 52 0.93 -12.10 5.57
N VAL A 53 2.03 -12.61 5.00
CA VAL A 53 2.51 -12.19 3.68
C VAL A 53 1.42 -12.35 2.63
N ASP A 54 0.64 -13.43 2.68
CA ASP A 54 -0.48 -13.65 1.75
C ASP A 54 -1.60 -12.61 1.96
N GLY A 55 -1.86 -12.19 3.20
CA GLY A 55 -2.82 -11.11 3.49
C GLY A 55 -2.37 -9.76 2.94
N LEU A 56 -1.08 -9.43 3.06
CA LEU A 56 -0.48 -8.25 2.44
C LEU A 56 -0.62 -8.31 0.91
N ARG A 57 -0.28 -9.45 0.31
CA ARG A 57 -0.35 -9.66 -1.14
C ARG A 57 -1.79 -9.57 -1.65
N ARG A 58 -2.75 -10.20 -0.97
CA ARG A 58 -4.17 -10.14 -1.34
C ARG A 58 -4.63 -8.71 -1.59
N VAL A 59 -4.41 -7.81 -0.62
CA VAL A 59 -4.86 -6.41 -0.75
C VAL A 59 -4.09 -5.67 -1.84
N LEU A 60 -2.78 -5.88 -1.97
CA LEU A 60 -1.97 -5.22 -2.99
C LEU A 60 -2.34 -5.69 -4.40
N GLU A 61 -2.53 -7.00 -4.56
CA GLU A 61 -2.91 -7.66 -5.81
C GLU A 61 -4.39 -7.42 -6.17
N ASP A 62 -5.23 -7.03 -5.21
CA ASP A 62 -6.59 -6.52 -5.41
C ASP A 62 -6.61 -5.10 -6.02
N MET A 63 -5.49 -4.36 -5.98
CA MET A 63 -5.42 -2.99 -6.53
C MET A 63 -5.50 -3.01 -8.07
N GLY A 64 -6.19 -2.02 -8.64
CA GLY A 64 -6.33 -1.85 -10.08
C GLY A 64 -5.14 -1.13 -10.73
N GLU A 65 -5.16 -1.07 -12.06
CA GLU A 65 -4.17 -0.41 -12.92
C GLU A 65 -3.73 0.96 -12.40
N ASP A 66 -4.69 1.83 -12.10
CA ASP A 66 -4.46 3.21 -11.62
C ASP A 66 -3.51 3.27 -10.41
N ALA A 67 -3.64 2.34 -9.46
CA ALA A 67 -2.75 2.28 -8.30
C ALA A 67 -1.31 1.91 -8.69
N PHE A 68 -1.13 1.05 -9.70
CA PHE A 68 0.20 0.65 -10.16
C PHE A 68 0.86 1.71 -11.05
N GLU A 69 0.07 2.56 -11.70
CA GLU A 69 0.59 3.68 -12.51
C GLU A 69 0.90 4.92 -11.67
N THR A 70 0.09 5.20 -10.65
CA THR A 70 0.18 6.47 -9.89
C THR A 70 0.88 6.35 -8.55
N MET A 71 0.92 5.16 -7.94
CA MET A 71 1.54 4.96 -6.63
C MET A 71 2.91 4.29 -6.77
N SER A 72 3.86 4.79 -6.01
CA SER A 72 5.13 4.11 -5.78
C SER A 72 4.95 2.75 -5.11
N TYR A 73 6.01 1.94 -5.13
CA TYR A 73 6.01 0.61 -4.53
C TYR A 73 5.64 0.64 -3.04
N TYR A 74 6.24 1.55 -2.26
CA TYR A 74 5.97 1.64 -0.82
C TYR A 74 4.64 2.32 -0.49
N GLU A 75 4.09 3.15 -1.36
CA GLU A 75 2.73 3.67 -1.21
C GLU A 75 1.70 2.53 -1.30
N ARG A 76 1.88 1.59 -2.24
CA ARG A 76 1.02 0.40 -2.33
C ARG A 76 1.16 -0.51 -1.11
N TRP A 77 2.38 -0.63 -0.58
CA TRP A 77 2.62 -1.39 0.65
C TRP A 77 1.94 -0.78 1.86
N ILE A 78 2.10 0.53 2.12
CA ILE A 78 1.49 1.14 3.29
C ILE A 78 -0.05 1.15 3.20
N ALA A 79 -0.61 1.29 2.00
CA ALA A 79 -2.04 1.14 1.76
C ALA A 79 -2.52 -0.28 2.12
N SER A 80 -1.78 -1.32 1.68
CA SER A 80 -2.09 -2.72 2.00
C SER A 80 -1.95 -3.04 3.50
N ILE A 81 -0.89 -2.57 4.15
CA ILE A 81 -0.67 -2.71 5.60
C ILE A 81 -1.82 -2.05 6.37
N ASN A 82 -2.19 -0.82 5.98
CA ASN A 82 -3.27 -0.08 6.63
C ASN A 82 -4.61 -0.82 6.53
N GLN A 83 -4.94 -1.31 5.33
CA GLN A 83 -6.18 -2.06 5.11
C GLN A 83 -6.23 -3.33 5.98
N ASN A 84 -5.14 -4.10 6.04
CA ASN A 84 -5.06 -5.29 6.88
C ASN A 84 -5.18 -4.96 8.38
N LEU A 85 -4.57 -3.87 8.85
CA LEU A 85 -4.68 -3.45 10.25
C LEU A 85 -6.11 -3.04 10.64
N ILE A 86 -6.83 -2.38 9.72
CA ILE A 86 -8.25 -2.05 9.92
C ILE A 86 -9.10 -3.34 9.95
N GLU A 87 -8.89 -4.25 9.00
CA GLU A 87 -9.61 -5.53 8.96
C GLU A 87 -9.36 -6.40 10.20
N ALA A 88 -8.14 -6.36 10.75
CA ALA A 88 -7.78 -7.03 11.99
C ALA A 88 -8.29 -6.31 13.26
N GLY A 89 -8.89 -5.13 13.12
CA GLY A 89 -9.42 -4.34 14.23
C GLY A 89 -8.35 -3.67 15.10
N ALA A 90 -7.14 -3.46 14.57
CA ALA A 90 -6.07 -2.77 15.30
C ALA A 90 -6.42 -1.30 15.59
N TYR A 91 -7.14 -0.68 14.65
CA TYR A 91 -7.75 0.64 14.76
C TYR A 91 -8.85 0.79 13.70
N THR A 92 -9.70 1.80 13.88
CA THR A 92 -10.76 2.17 12.95
C THR A 92 -10.32 3.25 11.96
N THR A 93 -11.07 3.40 10.87
CA THR A 93 -10.88 4.51 9.92
C THR A 93 -11.05 5.88 10.57
N ALA A 94 -11.95 5.99 11.56
CA ALA A 94 -12.16 7.24 12.30
C ALA A 94 -10.94 7.61 13.16
N GLU A 95 -10.35 6.64 13.86
CA GLU A 95 -9.13 6.85 14.66
C GLU A 95 -7.94 7.21 13.77
N LEU A 96 -7.81 6.54 12.61
CA LEU A 96 -6.78 6.88 11.63
C LEU A 96 -6.95 8.31 11.13
N GLY A 97 -8.17 8.72 10.74
CA GLY A 97 -8.46 10.07 10.26
C GLY A 97 -8.19 11.16 11.31
N ALA A 98 -8.57 10.91 12.57
CA ALA A 98 -8.23 11.78 13.69
C ALA A 98 -6.71 11.90 13.84
N LYS A 99 -5.99 10.78 13.80
CA LYS A 99 -4.53 10.78 13.94
C LYS A 99 -3.83 11.50 12.79
N MET A 100 -4.32 11.34 11.56
CA MET A 100 -3.79 12.05 10.39
C MET A 100 -3.96 13.57 10.53
N THR A 101 -5.07 14.01 11.12
CA THR A 101 -5.33 15.44 11.39
C THR A 101 -4.36 15.99 12.44
N GLU A 102 -4.13 15.25 13.53
CA GLU A 102 -3.12 15.61 14.54
C GLU A 102 -1.71 15.69 13.93
N VAL A 103 -1.30 14.70 13.16
CA VAL A 103 0.03 14.65 12.53
C VAL A 103 0.20 15.81 11.55
N LYS A 104 -0.82 16.12 10.74
CA LYS A 104 -0.80 17.25 9.81
C LYS A 104 -0.71 18.61 10.52
N ALA A 105 -1.26 18.73 11.73
CA ALA A 105 -1.21 19.97 12.49
C ALA A 105 0.18 20.30 13.05
N ARG A 106 1.10 19.32 13.12
CA ARG A 106 2.45 19.51 13.65
C ARG A 106 3.37 20.27 12.70
N GLY A 107 3.15 20.14 11.39
CA GLY A 107 3.89 20.88 10.39
C GLY A 107 3.70 20.35 8.98
N THR A 108 4.44 20.94 8.04
CA THR A 108 4.35 20.64 6.60
C THR A 108 5.51 19.79 6.10
N THR A 109 6.58 19.72 6.88
CA THR A 109 7.72 18.85 6.59
C THR A 109 7.57 17.51 7.31
N TYR A 110 8.22 16.48 6.79
CA TYR A 110 8.26 15.18 7.45
C TYR A 110 8.86 15.26 8.86
N GLY A 111 9.91 16.07 9.05
CA GLY A 111 10.53 16.28 10.37
C GLY A 111 9.53 16.79 11.38
N GLU A 112 8.92 17.95 11.10
CA GLU A 112 7.90 18.56 11.96
C GLU A 112 6.72 17.62 12.23
N ALA A 113 6.24 16.89 11.22
CA ALA A 113 5.13 15.95 11.36
C ALA A 113 5.46 14.76 12.28
N THR A 114 6.73 14.38 12.36
CA THR A 114 7.20 13.21 13.13
C THR A 114 7.79 13.56 14.50
N ASP A 115 7.96 14.84 14.81
CA ASP A 115 8.40 15.28 16.14
C ASP A 115 7.26 15.07 17.16
N GLU A 116 7.60 14.50 18.32
CA GLU A 116 6.69 14.18 19.44
C GLU A 116 6.51 15.36 20.41
#